data_AF-A0A3B1CXG8-F1
#
_entry.id   AF-A0A3B1CXG8-F1
#
_cell.length_a   1.000
_cell.length_b   1.000
_cell.length_c   1.000
_cell.angle_alpha   90.00
_cell.angle_beta   90.00
_cell.angle_gamma   90.00
#
_symmetry.space_group_name_H-M   'P 1'
#
loop_
_entity.id
_entity.type
_entity.pdbx_description
1 polymer ?
#
loop_
_entity_poly.entity_id
_entity_poly.type
_entity_poly.pdbx_seq_one_letter_code
_entity_poly.pdbx_strand_id
1 'polypeptide(L)'
;MMLANTGSQRFLILVERGILADEELRKAEHTAIARSIDLERVLLGEYDVPRFILLKALSEYYQCPTIEYDERMLIPPGLLSAVNGDMLSISLWFPVIMDGDTVIIAANNPEDPGVLDEAKRFIKAEKYEFRVALAEDIQWFIQDFLHARPGYLWGTQRTGLSFWRTTMAQWRTRLACYRTDMATARTGLAFLRWGLGFIAVANTLMRTHKLPITYPFYWSIIAAGFFLGFFGLSKYLKIRRSEMNPPERQTIVGMTSATMGFLKGYHLIETTDVEISMKKSMLARIADLLSSHCTILYPSPSSKERTHLARERSVLGAQRTMAACYRTIYARARTGLALIRTGFSFASLGLGLLHYFGLSSLSVFDVILIVAGIFMVVDGLLWYIPVRKEQSELPSCPMPQ
;
A
#
# COMPACT_ATOMS: atom_id res chain seq x y z
N MET A 1 -49.34 31.26 30.89
CA MET A 1 -48.52 32.01 29.92
C MET A 1 -47.40 31.08 29.49
N MET A 2 -47.69 30.21 28.50
CA MET A 2 -46.76 29.19 28.02
C MET A 2 -45.83 29.83 27.00
N LEU A 3 -44.53 29.87 27.29
CA LEU A 3 -43.53 30.09 26.25
C LEU A 3 -43.63 28.90 25.30
N ALA A 4 -44.06 29.16 24.06
CA ALA A 4 -44.11 28.16 23.01
C ALA A 4 -42.69 27.60 22.83
N ASN A 5 -42.52 26.32 23.15
CA ASN A 5 -41.25 25.64 22.98
C ASN A 5 -41.08 25.30 21.49
N THR A 6 -40.43 26.17 20.74
CA THR A 6 -40.27 26.09 19.27
C THR A 6 -39.63 24.77 18.82
N GLY A 7 -38.90 24.08 19.72
CA GLY A 7 -38.21 22.83 19.44
C GLY A 7 -39.11 21.58 19.32
N SER A 8 -40.31 21.56 19.91
CA SER A 8 -41.23 20.41 19.83
C SER A 8 -42.22 20.53 18.66
N GLN A 9 -42.53 21.77 18.24
CA GLN A 9 -43.48 22.04 17.16
C GLN A 9 -43.06 21.40 15.83
N ARG A 10 -41.76 21.37 15.54
CA ARG A 10 -41.20 20.74 14.33
C ARG A 10 -41.38 19.22 14.25
N PHE A 11 -41.71 18.55 15.36
CA PHE A 11 -41.92 17.09 15.42
C PHE A 11 -43.38 16.69 15.62
N LEU A 12 -44.32 17.64 15.69
CA LEU A 12 -45.76 17.35 15.80
C LEU A 12 -46.27 16.53 14.61
N ILE A 13 -45.68 16.70 13.43
CA ILE A 13 -46.00 15.93 12.22
C ILE A 13 -45.78 14.42 12.44
N LEU A 14 -44.84 14.02 13.31
CA LEU A 14 -44.62 12.61 13.65
C LEU A 14 -45.78 12.04 14.48
N VAL A 15 -46.40 12.87 15.33
CA VAL A 15 -47.58 12.51 16.13
C VAL A 15 -48.82 12.44 15.26
N GLU A 16 -49.02 13.42 14.36
CA GLU A 16 -50.14 13.45 13.41
C GLU A 16 -50.16 12.20 12.49
N ARG A 17 -48.98 11.69 12.14
CA ARG A 17 -48.82 10.47 11.33
C ARG A 17 -48.88 9.17 12.13
N GLY A 18 -49.08 9.24 13.44
CA GLY A 18 -49.15 8.09 14.34
C GLY A 18 -47.83 7.32 14.47
N ILE A 19 -46.69 7.97 14.20
CA ILE A 19 -45.35 7.38 14.31
C ILE A 19 -44.88 7.41 15.76
N LEU A 20 -45.29 8.44 16.51
CA LEU A 20 -45.03 8.64 17.94
C LEU A 20 -46.34 9.01 18.64
N ALA A 21 -46.51 8.59 19.89
CA ALA A 21 -47.57 9.12 20.74
C ALA A 21 -47.20 10.51 21.29
N ASP A 22 -48.19 11.37 21.55
CA ASP A 22 -47.98 12.71 22.14
C ASP A 22 -47.24 12.62 23.50
N GLU A 23 -47.53 11.57 24.27
CA GLU A 23 -46.88 11.28 25.55
C GLU A 23 -45.40 10.87 25.39
N GLU A 24 -45.06 10.17 24.31
CA GLU A 24 -43.69 9.77 24.00
C GLU A 24 -42.85 10.98 23.56
N LEU A 25 -43.43 11.87 22.76
CA LEU A 25 -42.77 13.11 22.35
C LEU A 25 -42.46 14.01 23.56
N ARG A 26 -43.40 14.16 24.50
CA ARG A 26 -43.17 14.91 25.75
C ARG A 26 -42.07 14.28 26.61
N LYS A 27 -42.03 12.96 26.72
CA LYS A 27 -40.98 12.25 27.46
C LYS A 27 -39.61 12.41 26.80
N ALA A 28 -39.55 12.36 25.47
CA ALA A 28 -38.34 12.61 24.71
C ALA A 28 -37.82 14.04 24.94
N GLU A 29 -38.73 15.03 24.95
CA GLU A 29 -38.41 16.44 25.24
C GLU A 29 -37.85 16.64 26.65
N HIS A 30 -38.50 16.07 27.67
CA HIS A 30 -37.98 16.11 29.04
C HIS A 30 -36.60 15.46 29.15
N THR A 31 -36.37 14.36 28.43
CA THR A 31 -35.09 13.65 28.43
C THR A 31 -34.00 14.47 27.73
N ALA A 32 -34.32 15.13 26.62
CA ALA A 32 -33.43 16.02 25.89
C ALA A 32 -32.99 17.20 26.76
N ILE A 33 -33.94 17.86 27.44
CA ILE A 33 -33.67 18.98 28.37
C ILE A 33 -32.84 18.51 29.57
N ALA A 34 -33.19 17.37 30.18
CA ALA A 34 -32.49 16.86 31.36
C ALA A 34 -31.03 16.48 31.08
N ARG A 35 -30.73 16.04 29.85
CA ARG A 35 -29.39 15.63 29.43
C ARG A 35 -28.63 16.71 28.65
N SER A 36 -29.26 17.83 28.32
CA SER A 36 -28.73 18.88 27.43
C SER A 36 -28.28 18.31 26.07
N ILE A 37 -29.10 17.44 25.47
CA ILE A 37 -28.86 16.81 24.17
C ILE A 37 -29.97 17.23 23.20
N ASP A 38 -29.67 17.31 21.90
CA ASP A 38 -30.67 17.58 20.87
C ASP A 38 -31.80 16.54 20.87
N LEU A 39 -33.05 17.02 20.77
CA LEU A 39 -34.25 16.17 20.72
C LEU A 39 -34.19 15.14 19.57
N GLU A 40 -33.61 15.52 18.42
CA GLU A 40 -33.38 14.63 17.28
C GLU A 40 -32.61 13.37 17.67
N ARG A 41 -31.57 13.53 18.49
CA ARG A 41 -30.70 12.43 18.92
C ARG A 41 -31.42 11.47 19.87
N VAL A 42 -32.31 12.00 20.70
CA VAL A 42 -33.16 11.18 21.59
C VAL A 42 -34.17 10.39 20.76
N LEU A 43 -34.82 11.02 19.78
CA LEU A 43 -35.79 10.36 18.89
C LEU A 43 -35.14 9.26 18.03
N LEU A 44 -33.93 9.50 17.52
CA LEU A 44 -33.16 8.51 16.75
C LEU A 44 -32.69 7.33 17.59
N GLY A 45 -32.22 7.57 18.82
CA GLY A 45 -31.54 6.57 19.64
C GLY A 45 -32.42 5.79 20.60
N GLU A 46 -33.40 6.44 21.24
CA GLU A 46 -34.23 5.81 22.28
C GLU A 46 -35.61 5.38 21.76
N TYR A 47 -36.12 6.07 20.75
CA TYR A 47 -37.44 5.80 20.15
C TYR A 47 -37.34 5.16 18.75
N ASP A 48 -36.13 4.82 18.30
CA ASP A 48 -35.83 4.14 17.03
C ASP A 48 -36.52 4.78 15.79
N VAL A 49 -36.75 6.09 15.82
CA VAL A 49 -37.37 6.79 14.68
C VAL A 49 -36.39 6.75 13.51
N PRO A 50 -36.76 6.19 12.34
CA PRO A 50 -35.85 6.14 11.20
C PRO A 50 -35.45 7.54 10.72
N ARG A 51 -34.15 7.73 10.43
CA ARG A 51 -33.56 9.01 9.99
C ARG A 51 -34.32 9.67 8.84
N PHE A 52 -34.70 8.88 7.83
CA PHE A 52 -35.44 9.38 6.66
C PHE A 52 -36.82 9.94 7.03
N ILE A 53 -37.50 9.36 8.03
CA ILE A 53 -38.82 9.81 8.48
C ILE A 53 -38.69 11.15 9.20
N LEU A 54 -37.66 11.27 10.05
CA LEU A 54 -37.36 12.48 10.79
C LEU A 54 -37.05 13.65 9.83
N LEU A 55 -36.17 13.43 8.85
CA LEU A 55 -35.84 14.40 7.82
C LEU A 55 -37.06 14.78 6.97
N LYS A 56 -37.91 13.80 6.61
CA LYS A 56 -39.16 14.08 5.88
C LYS A 56 -40.12 14.96 6.68
N ALA A 57 -40.26 14.71 7.98
CA ALA A 57 -41.07 15.56 8.85
C ALA A 57 -40.51 16.99 8.93
N LEU A 58 -39.20 17.15 9.06
CA LEU A 58 -38.54 18.46 9.04
C LEU A 58 -38.69 19.17 7.69
N SER A 59 -38.58 18.44 6.57
CA SER A 59 -38.79 18.96 5.21
C SER A 59 -40.19 19.52 5.01
N GLU A 60 -41.20 18.80 5.51
CA GLU A 60 -42.60 19.22 5.44
C GLU A 60 -42.88 20.42 6.34
N TYR A 61 -42.27 20.46 7.54
CA TYR A 61 -42.39 21.57 8.48
C TYR A 61 -41.79 22.87 7.92
N TYR A 62 -40.53 22.82 7.47
CA TYR A 62 -39.80 23.99 6.97
C TYR A 62 -40.04 24.29 5.48
N GLN A 63 -40.83 23.45 4.79
CA GLN A 63 -41.09 23.54 3.35
C GLN A 63 -39.82 23.63 2.49
N CYS A 64 -38.77 22.90 2.87
CA CYS A 64 -37.47 22.92 2.21
C CYS A 64 -36.93 21.50 1.92
N PRO A 65 -36.08 21.32 0.90
CA PRO A 65 -35.47 20.01 0.61
C PRO A 65 -34.55 19.57 1.74
N THR A 66 -34.32 18.26 1.88
CA THR A 66 -33.39 17.71 2.88
C THR A 66 -32.02 17.45 2.28
N ILE A 67 -31.00 17.46 3.13
CA ILE A 67 -29.65 17.01 2.77
C ILE A 67 -29.06 16.17 3.89
N GLU A 68 -28.45 15.05 3.51
CA GLU A 68 -27.79 14.12 4.43
C GLU A 68 -26.28 14.20 4.23
N TYR A 69 -25.53 13.94 5.31
CA TYR A 69 -24.09 13.82 5.22
C TYR A 69 -23.69 12.53 4.48
N ASP A 70 -22.95 12.68 3.38
CA ASP A 70 -22.26 11.59 2.69
C ASP A 70 -20.77 11.92 2.59
N GLU A 71 -19.91 11.02 3.09
CA GLU A 71 -18.44 11.10 3.01
C GLU A 71 -17.92 11.24 1.55
N ARG A 72 -18.75 10.93 0.55
CA ARG A 72 -18.40 11.02 -0.88
C ARG A 72 -18.74 12.38 -1.50
N MET A 73 -19.46 13.22 -0.77
CA MET A 73 -19.91 14.51 -1.28
C MET A 73 -18.75 15.47 -1.46
N LEU A 74 -18.66 16.07 -2.65
CA LEU A 74 -17.61 17.02 -2.99
C LEU A 74 -18.07 18.43 -2.65
N ILE A 75 -17.54 18.99 -1.56
CA ILE A 75 -17.75 20.40 -1.26
C ILE A 75 -16.78 21.24 -2.11
N PRO A 76 -17.28 22.18 -2.94
CA PRO A 76 -16.46 23.03 -3.79
C PRO A 76 -15.37 23.79 -3.00
N PRO A 77 -14.09 23.77 -3.42
CA PRO A 77 -12.99 24.42 -2.70
C PRO A 77 -13.21 25.92 -2.47
N GLY A 78 -13.92 26.60 -3.38
CA GLY A 78 -14.24 28.02 -3.26
C GLY A 78 -15.14 28.34 -2.06
N LEU A 79 -16.09 27.45 -1.73
CA LEU A 79 -16.92 27.58 -0.53
C LEU A 79 -16.08 27.33 0.73
N LEU A 80 -15.18 26.35 0.67
CA LEU A 80 -14.29 26.00 1.79
C LEU A 80 -13.32 27.12 2.15
N SER A 81 -12.80 27.86 1.17
CA SER A 81 -11.88 28.98 1.41
C SER A 81 -12.55 30.21 2.04
N ALA A 82 -13.88 30.31 1.95
CA ALA A 82 -14.63 31.48 2.37
C ALA A 82 -15.05 31.45 3.85
N VAL A 83 -15.01 30.28 4.50
CA VAL A 83 -15.55 30.08 5.85
C VAL A 83 -14.45 29.78 6.86
N ASN A 84 -14.56 30.36 8.07
CA ASN A 84 -13.61 30.15 9.15
C ASN A 84 -14.06 28.97 10.06
N GLY A 85 -13.14 28.06 10.35
CA GLY A 85 -13.39 26.84 11.12
C GLY A 85 -13.82 27.08 12.57
N ASP A 86 -13.22 28.06 13.24
CA ASP A 86 -13.51 28.32 14.66
C ASP A 86 -14.97 28.74 14.88
N MET A 87 -15.53 29.50 13.94
CA MET A 87 -16.93 29.92 13.94
C MET A 87 -17.87 28.77 13.60
N LEU A 88 -17.52 27.98 12.58
CA LEU A 88 -18.35 26.85 12.15
C LEU A 88 -18.55 25.82 13.25
N SER A 89 -17.56 25.63 14.12
CA SER A 89 -17.65 24.70 15.24
C SER A 89 -18.79 24.98 16.23
N ILE A 90 -19.28 26.23 16.26
CA ILE A 90 -20.37 26.69 17.13
C ILE A 90 -21.69 26.83 16.36
N SER A 91 -21.62 27.01 15.04
CA SER A 91 -22.80 27.21 14.19
C SER A 91 -23.44 25.88 13.75
N LEU A 92 -24.77 25.84 13.64
CA LEU A 92 -25.52 24.67 13.11
C LEU A 92 -25.88 24.85 11.63
N TRP A 93 -24.92 25.31 10.82
CA TRP A 93 -25.05 25.39 9.36
C TRP A 93 -23.72 25.13 8.64
N PHE A 94 -23.78 24.71 7.38
CA PHE A 94 -22.60 24.46 6.56
C PHE A 94 -22.89 24.57 5.05
N PRO A 95 -22.03 25.20 4.22
CA PRO A 95 -22.24 25.28 2.77
C PRO A 95 -21.81 23.99 2.06
N VAL A 96 -22.73 23.34 1.35
CA VAL A 96 -22.49 21.98 0.83
C VAL A 96 -22.25 21.95 -0.68
N ILE A 97 -23.02 22.71 -1.46
CA ILE A 97 -22.96 22.69 -2.94
C ILE A 97 -22.94 24.13 -3.48
N MET A 98 -22.22 24.33 -4.58
CA MET A 98 -22.30 25.51 -5.42
C MET A 98 -22.80 25.07 -6.80
N ASP A 99 -24.03 25.45 -7.14
CA ASP A 99 -24.67 25.14 -8.42
C ASP A 99 -24.86 26.43 -9.24
N GLY A 100 -23.90 26.70 -10.13
CA GLY A 100 -23.79 27.99 -10.82
C GLY A 100 -23.66 29.14 -9.82
N ASP A 101 -24.64 30.04 -9.81
CA ASP A 101 -24.71 31.23 -8.93
C ASP A 101 -25.54 30.99 -7.65
N THR A 102 -25.97 29.74 -7.41
CA THR A 102 -26.77 29.35 -6.24
C THR A 102 -25.91 28.53 -5.28
N VAL A 103 -25.85 28.95 -4.01
CA VAL A 103 -25.19 28.18 -2.94
C VAL A 103 -26.24 27.45 -2.12
N ILE A 104 -26.05 26.14 -1.98
CA ILE A 104 -26.89 25.28 -1.16
C ILE A 104 -26.26 25.16 0.23
N ILE A 105 -27.00 25.57 1.25
CA ILE A 105 -26.59 25.59 2.65
C ILE A 105 -27.37 24.52 3.41
N ALA A 106 -26.67 23.61 4.07
CA ALA A 106 -27.25 22.72 5.06
C ALA A 106 -27.42 23.49 6.38
N ALA A 107 -28.62 23.50 6.95
CA ALA A 107 -28.90 24.14 8.23
C ALA A 107 -29.84 23.28 9.08
N ASN A 108 -29.64 23.27 10.40
CA ASN A 108 -30.56 22.58 11.32
C ASN A 108 -31.89 23.35 11.37
N ASN A 109 -31.80 24.67 11.48
CA ASN A 109 -32.94 25.56 11.43
C ASN A 109 -32.81 26.52 10.22
N PRO A 110 -33.44 26.20 9.07
CA PRO A 110 -33.35 27.02 7.86
C PRO A 110 -34.10 28.36 7.96
N GLU A 111 -35.01 28.51 8.92
CA GLU A 111 -35.77 29.75 9.14
C GLU A 111 -35.05 30.76 10.06
N ASP A 112 -33.92 30.38 10.65
CA ASP A 112 -33.19 31.25 11.57
C ASP A 112 -32.55 32.44 10.82
N PRO A 113 -32.99 33.70 11.08
CA PRO A 113 -32.44 34.87 10.41
C PRO A 113 -30.95 35.08 10.73
N GLY A 114 -30.47 34.61 11.89
CA GLY A 114 -29.06 34.72 12.26
C GLY A 114 -28.15 33.90 11.36
N VAL A 115 -28.59 32.69 10.99
CA VAL A 115 -27.86 31.78 10.09
C VAL A 115 -27.77 32.36 8.68
N LEU A 116 -28.84 32.98 8.19
CA LEU A 116 -28.87 33.62 6.87
C LEU A 116 -27.89 34.80 6.78
N ASP A 117 -27.90 35.67 7.79
CA ASP A 117 -27.03 36.84 7.83
C ASP A 117 -25.55 36.45 7.97
N GLU A 118 -25.26 35.40 8.74
CA GLU A 118 -23.92 34.86 8.88
C GLU A 118 -23.44 34.24 7.56
N ALA A 119 -24.25 33.39 6.92
CA ALA A 119 -23.90 32.77 5.65
C ALA A 119 -23.61 33.80 4.55
N LYS A 120 -24.41 34.87 4.45
CA LYS A 120 -24.21 35.98 3.49
C LYS A 120 -22.94 36.80 3.75
N ARG A 121 -22.45 36.86 4.99
CA ARG A 121 -21.21 37.58 5.32
C ARG A 121 -19.98 36.86 4.76
N PHE A 122 -19.97 35.53 4.82
CA PHE A 122 -18.83 34.72 4.41
C PHE A 122 -18.88 34.34 2.93
N ILE A 123 -20.05 33.93 2.45
CA ILE A 123 -20.21 33.40 1.10
C ILE A 123 -21.01 34.41 0.30
N LYS A 124 -20.39 34.98 -0.74
CA LYS A 124 -21.08 35.88 -1.67
C LYS A 124 -21.62 35.07 -2.84
N ALA A 125 -22.94 34.89 -2.86
CA ALA A 125 -23.69 34.29 -3.96
C ALA A 125 -24.89 35.15 -4.35
N GLU A 126 -25.39 34.98 -5.57
CA GLU A 126 -26.61 35.67 -6.02
C GLU A 126 -27.87 35.05 -5.40
N LYS A 127 -27.86 33.73 -5.20
CA LYS A 127 -28.99 32.97 -4.62
C LYS A 127 -28.51 32.01 -3.53
N TYR A 128 -29.34 31.85 -2.51
CA TYR A 128 -29.12 30.92 -1.40
C TYR A 128 -30.30 29.96 -1.31
N GLU A 129 -30.03 28.67 -1.35
CA GLU A 129 -31.01 27.60 -1.13
C GLU A 129 -30.70 26.92 0.19
N PHE A 130 -31.65 26.92 1.12
CA PHE A 130 -31.50 26.19 2.37
C PHE A 130 -32.07 24.78 2.24
N ARG A 131 -31.28 23.82 2.73
CA ARG A 131 -31.73 22.45 2.91
C ARG A 131 -31.61 22.05 4.37
N VAL A 132 -32.66 21.42 4.88
CA VAL A 132 -32.66 20.96 6.27
C VAL A 132 -31.78 19.72 6.41
N ALA A 133 -30.93 19.73 7.41
CA ALA A 133 -30.07 18.62 7.79
C ALA A 133 -30.11 18.45 9.31
N LEU A 134 -29.86 17.23 9.80
CA LEU A 134 -29.81 16.98 11.24
C LEU A 134 -28.58 17.66 11.85
N ALA A 135 -28.68 18.01 13.14
CA ALA A 135 -27.56 18.59 13.88
C ALA A 135 -26.29 17.72 13.79
N GLU A 136 -26.47 16.40 13.89
CA GLU A 136 -25.38 15.42 13.76
C GLU A 136 -24.71 15.48 12.39
N ASP A 137 -25.49 15.57 11.31
CA ASP A 137 -24.97 15.58 9.94
C ASP A 137 -24.19 16.87 9.65
N ILE A 138 -24.66 18.01 10.17
CA ILE A 138 -23.98 19.30 10.07
C ILE A 138 -22.66 19.29 10.85
N GLN A 139 -22.66 18.72 12.06
CA GLN A 139 -21.43 18.52 12.82
C GLN A 139 -20.45 17.62 12.06
N TRP A 140 -20.92 16.59 11.36
CA TRP A 140 -20.06 15.78 10.49
C TRP A 140 -19.51 16.57 9.31
N PHE A 141 -20.31 17.42 8.64
CA PHE A 141 -19.81 18.32 7.59
C PHE A 141 -18.73 19.27 8.11
N ILE A 142 -18.96 19.90 9.26
CA ILE A 142 -18.01 20.84 9.89
C ILE A 142 -16.75 20.10 10.34
N GLN A 143 -16.89 18.93 10.97
CA GLN A 143 -15.76 18.14 11.43
C GLN A 143 -14.92 17.63 10.26
N ASP A 144 -15.56 17.22 9.16
CA ASP A 144 -14.86 16.85 7.93
C ASP A 144 -14.12 18.06 7.36
N PHE A 145 -14.77 19.24 7.30
CA PHE A 145 -14.15 20.48 6.85
C PHE A 145 -12.94 20.92 7.68
N LEU A 146 -13.08 21.00 9.01
CA LEU A 146 -12.04 21.42 9.95
C LEU A 146 -10.78 20.56 9.88
N HIS A 147 -10.91 19.37 9.31
CA HIS A 147 -9.86 18.37 9.27
C HIS A 147 -9.42 17.99 7.86
N ALA A 148 -10.06 18.56 6.83
CA ALA A 148 -9.75 18.35 5.42
C ALA A 148 -8.97 19.55 4.86
N ARG A 149 -7.92 19.28 4.07
CA ARG A 149 -7.36 20.33 3.20
C ARG A 149 -8.29 20.52 1.99
N PRO A 150 -8.54 21.75 1.52
CA PRO A 150 -9.39 22.00 0.35
C PRO A 150 -8.95 21.18 -0.87
N GLY A 151 -9.88 20.45 -1.50
CA GLY A 151 -9.66 19.77 -2.78
C GLY A 151 -9.27 18.28 -2.76
N TYR A 152 -9.26 17.60 -1.60
CA TYR A 152 -8.97 16.16 -1.53
C TYR A 152 -10.20 15.30 -1.18
N LEU A 153 -10.49 14.28 -2.00
CA LEU A 153 -11.58 13.32 -1.83
C LEU A 153 -11.29 12.27 -0.74
N TRP A 154 -11.99 12.31 0.39
CA TRP A 154 -11.82 11.38 1.51
C TRP A 154 -12.22 9.93 1.18
N GLY A 155 -13.29 9.72 0.38
CA GLY A 155 -13.72 8.39 -0.06
C GLY A 155 -12.65 7.61 -0.87
N THR A 156 -11.69 8.31 -1.46
CA THR A 156 -10.55 7.67 -2.17
C THR A 156 -9.46 7.17 -1.24
N GLN A 157 -9.40 7.62 0.02
CA GLN A 157 -8.36 7.19 0.95
C GLN A 157 -8.62 5.78 1.48
N ARG A 158 -9.88 5.45 1.85
CA ARG A 158 -10.25 4.09 2.31
C ARG A 158 -10.13 3.07 1.18
N THR A 159 -10.59 3.41 -0.03
CA THR A 159 -10.41 2.55 -1.22
C THR A 159 -8.95 2.48 -1.64
N GLY A 160 -8.20 3.59 -1.58
CA GLY A 160 -6.77 3.66 -1.84
C GLY A 160 -5.93 2.81 -0.88
N LEU A 161 -6.19 2.86 0.43
CA LEU A 161 -5.54 2.01 1.43
C LEU A 161 -5.86 0.53 1.22
N SER A 162 -7.11 0.20 0.92
CA SER A 162 -7.52 -1.19 0.65
C SER A 162 -6.85 -1.73 -0.62
N PHE A 163 -6.86 -0.93 -1.69
CA PHE A 163 -6.19 -1.23 -2.95
C PHE A 163 -4.68 -1.42 -2.73
N TRP A 164 -4.06 -0.52 -1.99
CA TRP A 164 -2.63 -0.57 -1.70
C TRP A 164 -2.26 -1.78 -0.83
N ARG A 165 -3.06 -2.13 0.19
CA ARG A 165 -2.88 -3.35 0.99
C ARG A 165 -2.98 -4.62 0.14
N THR A 166 -3.94 -4.67 -0.76
CA THR A 166 -4.15 -5.79 -1.68
C THR A 166 -2.97 -5.92 -2.65
N THR A 167 -2.53 -4.79 -3.19
CA THR A 167 -1.36 -4.69 -4.06
C THR A 167 -0.11 -5.21 -3.33
N MET A 168 0.19 -4.71 -2.12
CA MET A 168 1.32 -5.16 -1.30
C MET A 168 1.26 -6.67 -0.97
N ALA A 169 0.07 -7.22 -0.74
CA ALA A 169 -0.09 -8.67 -0.51
C ALA A 169 0.23 -9.51 -1.76
N GLN A 170 -0.29 -9.12 -2.92
CA GLN A 170 0.04 -9.77 -4.20
C GLN A 170 1.54 -9.72 -4.48
N TRP A 171 2.17 -8.59 -4.17
CA TRP A 171 3.60 -8.40 -4.35
C TRP A 171 4.46 -9.25 -3.43
N ARG A 172 4.12 -9.35 -2.15
CA ARG A 172 4.81 -10.26 -1.23
C ARG A 172 4.72 -11.72 -1.70
N THR A 173 3.59 -12.09 -2.31
CA THR A 173 3.41 -13.42 -2.91
C THR A 173 4.32 -13.62 -4.11
N ARG A 174 4.37 -12.65 -5.05
CA ARG A 174 5.30 -12.68 -6.18
C ARG A 174 6.77 -12.75 -5.74
N LEU A 175 7.17 -11.96 -4.74
CA LEU A 175 8.52 -11.98 -4.16
C LEU A 175 8.83 -13.31 -3.46
N ALA A 176 7.84 -14.01 -2.94
CA ALA A 176 8.01 -15.37 -2.43
C ALA A 176 8.28 -16.35 -3.57
N CYS A 177 7.49 -16.30 -4.65
CA CYS A 177 7.70 -17.11 -5.86
C CYS A 177 9.09 -16.88 -6.48
N TYR A 178 9.54 -15.62 -6.60
CA TYR A 178 10.90 -15.34 -7.07
C TYR A 178 11.96 -16.02 -6.19
N ARG A 179 11.80 -16.00 -4.86
CA ARG A 179 12.76 -16.67 -3.96
C ARG A 179 12.74 -18.19 -4.10
N THR A 180 11.58 -18.80 -4.38
CA THR A 180 11.49 -20.24 -4.65
C THR A 180 12.15 -20.59 -5.98
N ASP A 181 12.03 -19.73 -6.99
CA ASP A 181 12.70 -19.91 -8.28
C ASP A 181 14.22 -19.82 -8.12
N MET A 182 14.73 -18.85 -7.33
CA MET A 182 16.15 -18.73 -6.98
C MET A 182 16.69 -19.95 -6.22
N ALA A 183 15.88 -20.54 -5.34
CA ALA A 183 16.24 -21.77 -4.66
C ALA A 183 16.32 -22.93 -5.66
N THR A 184 15.35 -23.04 -6.55
CA THR A 184 15.31 -24.07 -7.60
C THR A 184 16.48 -23.90 -8.57
N ALA A 185 16.85 -22.68 -8.95
CA ALA A 185 18.02 -22.40 -9.79
C ALA A 185 19.30 -22.91 -9.11
N ARG A 186 19.47 -22.68 -7.81
CA ARG A 186 20.62 -23.21 -7.04
C ARG A 186 20.63 -24.74 -6.98
N THR A 187 19.46 -25.38 -6.90
CA THR A 187 19.40 -26.86 -6.98
C THR A 187 19.83 -27.35 -8.37
N GLY A 188 19.39 -26.69 -9.45
CA GLY A 188 19.85 -26.99 -10.82
C GLY A 188 21.37 -26.81 -10.98
N LEU A 189 21.93 -25.74 -10.40
CA LEU A 189 23.37 -25.51 -10.38
C LEU A 189 24.13 -26.56 -9.56
N ALA A 190 23.55 -27.05 -8.47
CA ALA A 190 24.14 -28.15 -7.71
C ALA A 190 24.25 -29.42 -8.57
N PHE A 191 23.18 -29.79 -9.30
CA PHE A 191 23.21 -30.92 -10.23
C PHE A 191 24.24 -30.72 -11.35
N LEU A 192 24.30 -29.52 -11.92
CA LEU A 192 25.29 -29.17 -12.94
C LEU A 192 26.73 -29.32 -12.40
N ARG A 193 26.97 -28.87 -11.17
CA ARG A 193 28.26 -29.02 -10.49
C ARG A 193 28.62 -30.49 -10.28
N TRP A 194 27.69 -31.33 -9.85
CA TRP A 194 27.93 -32.77 -9.73
C TRP A 194 28.22 -33.42 -11.08
N GLY A 195 27.49 -33.03 -12.13
CA GLY A 195 27.72 -33.54 -13.49
C GLY A 195 29.12 -33.22 -14.02
N LEU A 196 29.53 -31.94 -13.95
CA LEU A 196 30.87 -31.51 -14.34
C LEU A 196 31.97 -32.13 -13.48
N GLY A 197 31.72 -32.29 -12.17
CA GLY A 197 32.64 -32.94 -11.25
C GLY A 197 32.87 -34.42 -11.59
N PHE A 198 31.81 -35.18 -11.90
CA PHE A 198 31.94 -36.57 -12.32
C PHE A 198 32.70 -36.73 -13.63
N ILE A 199 32.45 -35.85 -14.61
CA ILE A 199 33.19 -35.85 -15.88
C ILE A 199 34.67 -35.57 -15.61
N ALA A 200 34.98 -34.58 -14.78
CA ALA A 200 36.36 -34.24 -14.42
C ALA A 200 37.07 -35.41 -13.72
N VAL A 201 36.46 -36.00 -12.70
CA VAL A 201 37.03 -37.14 -11.95
C VAL A 201 37.20 -38.38 -12.85
N ALA A 202 36.22 -38.70 -13.69
CA ALA A 202 36.35 -39.83 -14.61
C ALA A 202 37.48 -39.61 -15.62
N ASN A 203 37.63 -38.39 -16.14
CA ASN A 203 38.71 -38.02 -17.04
C ASN A 203 40.08 -38.11 -16.36
N THR A 204 40.23 -37.63 -15.12
CA THR A 204 41.51 -37.76 -14.38
C THR A 204 41.86 -39.20 -14.09
N LEU A 205 40.89 -40.03 -13.70
CA LEU A 205 41.12 -41.42 -13.36
C LEU A 205 41.51 -42.24 -14.60
N MET A 206 40.88 -41.95 -15.74
CA MET A 206 41.22 -42.59 -17.01
C MET A 206 42.62 -42.24 -17.52
N ARG A 207 43.16 -41.06 -17.20
CA ARG A 207 44.53 -40.66 -17.58
C ARG A 207 45.61 -41.18 -16.64
N THR A 208 45.28 -41.45 -15.37
CA THR A 208 46.26 -41.89 -14.38
C THR A 208 46.58 -43.37 -14.44
N HIS A 209 45.73 -44.21 -15.07
CA HIS A 209 45.96 -45.66 -15.29
C HIS A 209 46.34 -46.49 -14.04
N LYS A 210 46.18 -45.97 -12.82
CA LYS A 210 46.63 -46.64 -11.58
C LYS A 210 45.71 -47.74 -11.06
N LEU A 211 44.49 -47.86 -11.60
CA LEU A 211 43.50 -48.84 -11.16
C LEU A 211 43.20 -49.83 -12.30
N PRO A 212 43.19 -51.16 -12.06
CA PRO A 212 42.89 -52.20 -13.05
C PRO A 212 41.38 -52.29 -13.33
N ILE A 213 40.73 -51.14 -13.51
CA ILE A 213 39.29 -51.03 -13.76
C ILE A 213 39.06 -51.03 -15.27
N THR A 214 38.06 -51.80 -15.72
CA THR A 214 37.68 -51.89 -17.13
C THR A 214 37.22 -50.54 -17.69
N TYR A 215 37.77 -50.12 -18.83
CA TYR A 215 37.36 -48.94 -19.63
C TYR A 215 35.84 -48.62 -19.68
N PRO A 216 34.90 -49.59 -19.82
CA PRO A 216 33.46 -49.30 -19.79
C PRO A 216 32.97 -48.62 -18.51
N PHE A 217 33.61 -48.86 -17.36
CA PHE A 217 33.21 -48.25 -16.09
C PHE A 217 33.43 -46.73 -16.10
N TYR A 218 34.56 -46.24 -16.63
CA TYR A 218 34.82 -44.80 -16.73
C TYR A 218 33.84 -44.10 -17.67
N TRP A 219 33.50 -44.73 -18.80
CA TRP A 219 32.47 -44.24 -19.71
C TRP A 219 31.08 -44.18 -19.06
N SER A 220 30.75 -45.12 -18.16
CA SER A 220 29.49 -45.07 -17.40
C SER A 220 29.42 -43.85 -16.46
N ILE A 221 30.55 -43.49 -15.82
CA ILE A 221 30.63 -42.29 -14.96
C ILE A 221 30.52 -41.01 -15.78
N ILE A 222 31.18 -40.96 -16.95
CA ILE A 222 31.05 -39.82 -17.88
C ILE A 222 29.61 -39.67 -18.37
N ALA A 223 28.95 -40.77 -18.74
CA ALA A 223 27.55 -40.75 -19.17
C ALA A 223 26.61 -40.28 -18.04
N ALA A 224 26.81 -40.76 -16.81
CA ALA A 224 26.06 -40.29 -15.64
C ALA A 224 26.32 -38.80 -15.36
N GLY A 225 27.57 -38.35 -15.48
CA GLY A 225 27.95 -36.95 -15.35
C GLY A 225 27.31 -36.07 -16.41
N PHE A 226 27.25 -36.52 -17.66
CA PHE A 226 26.57 -35.82 -18.75
C PHE A 226 25.05 -35.73 -18.51
N PHE A 227 24.42 -36.82 -18.06
CA PHE A 227 22.99 -36.83 -17.73
C PHE A 227 22.65 -35.85 -16.60
N LEU A 228 23.41 -35.88 -15.50
CA LEU A 228 23.25 -34.94 -14.38
C LEU A 228 23.53 -33.49 -14.80
N GLY A 229 24.57 -33.28 -15.61
CA GLY A 229 24.93 -31.99 -16.16
C GLY A 229 23.83 -31.41 -17.05
N PHE A 230 23.31 -32.21 -17.97
CA PHE A 230 22.23 -31.82 -18.88
C PHE A 230 20.91 -31.55 -18.13
N PHE A 231 20.56 -32.38 -17.15
CA PHE A 231 19.39 -32.17 -16.30
C PHE A 231 19.51 -30.88 -15.49
N GLY A 232 20.65 -30.66 -14.83
CA GLY A 232 20.95 -29.45 -14.08
C GLY A 232 20.94 -28.19 -14.95
N LEU A 233 21.57 -28.26 -16.12
CA LEU A 233 21.60 -27.17 -17.11
C LEU A 233 20.19 -26.85 -17.62
N SER A 234 19.39 -27.87 -17.94
CA SER A 234 18.03 -27.69 -18.44
C SER A 234 17.13 -27.03 -17.40
N LYS A 235 17.22 -27.46 -16.13
CA LYS A 235 16.50 -26.83 -15.01
C LYS A 235 16.95 -25.39 -14.80
N TYR A 236 18.26 -25.14 -14.85
CA TYR A 236 18.82 -23.80 -14.72
C TYR A 236 18.38 -22.86 -15.86
N LEU A 237 18.53 -23.30 -17.12
CA LEU A 237 18.15 -22.54 -18.30
C LEU A 237 16.65 -22.31 -18.39
N LYS A 238 15.81 -23.26 -17.94
CA LYS A 238 14.36 -23.05 -17.85
C LYS A 238 14.03 -21.87 -16.95
N ILE A 239 14.67 -21.79 -15.78
CA ILE A 239 14.47 -20.70 -14.82
C ILE A 239 15.07 -19.40 -15.37
N ARG A 240 16.27 -19.46 -15.94
CA ARG A 240 16.92 -18.29 -16.54
C ARG A 240 16.16 -17.72 -17.74
N ARG A 241 15.52 -18.56 -18.56
CA ARG A 241 14.61 -18.12 -19.64
C ARG A 241 13.32 -17.54 -19.10
N SER A 242 12.73 -18.15 -18.05
CA SER A 242 11.54 -17.57 -17.42
C SER A 242 11.84 -16.23 -16.73
N GLU A 243 13.07 -16.03 -16.24
CA GLU A 243 13.54 -14.76 -15.68
C GLU A 243 14.00 -13.73 -16.72
N MET A 244 14.20 -14.12 -17.98
CA MET A 244 14.43 -13.18 -19.09
C MET A 244 13.14 -12.52 -19.60
N ASN A 245 11.98 -12.96 -19.11
CA ASN A 245 10.82 -12.09 -18.92
C ASN A 245 10.86 -11.61 -17.47
N PRO A 246 11.76 -10.69 -17.09
CA PRO A 246 11.64 -10.08 -15.78
C PRO A 246 10.23 -9.49 -15.70
N PRO A 247 9.59 -9.41 -14.51
CA PRO A 247 8.63 -8.34 -14.34
C PRO A 247 9.47 -7.11 -14.65
N GLU A 248 9.18 -6.49 -15.78
CA GLU A 248 9.99 -5.49 -16.44
C GLU A 248 10.61 -4.56 -15.40
N ARG A 249 11.81 -4.00 -15.55
CA ARG A 249 12.33 -3.02 -14.56
C ARG A 249 11.25 -1.98 -14.16
N GLN A 250 10.31 -1.71 -15.05
CA GLN A 250 9.05 -0.99 -14.84
C GLN A 250 8.09 -1.51 -13.77
N THR A 251 8.09 -2.77 -13.33
CA THR A 251 7.16 -3.25 -12.29
C THR A 251 7.72 -3.06 -10.89
N ILE A 252 9.02 -3.26 -10.66
CA ILE A 252 9.64 -2.85 -9.38
C ILE A 252 9.68 -1.32 -9.30
N VAL A 253 10.04 -0.63 -10.39
CA VAL A 253 10.01 0.84 -10.53
C VAL A 253 8.57 1.38 -10.55
N GLY A 254 7.62 0.64 -11.10
CA GLY A 254 6.19 0.96 -11.16
C GLY A 254 5.52 0.81 -9.80
N MET A 255 5.91 -0.22 -9.04
CA MET A 255 5.52 -0.38 -7.65
C MET A 255 6.11 0.71 -6.79
N THR A 256 7.39 1.00 -6.95
CA THR A 256 8.02 2.06 -6.17
C THR A 256 7.42 3.41 -6.58
N SER A 257 7.12 3.69 -7.84
CA SER A 257 6.48 4.94 -8.26
C SER A 257 5.02 5.05 -7.84
N ALA A 258 4.21 3.99 -7.94
CA ALA A 258 2.82 3.96 -7.45
C ALA A 258 2.77 4.05 -5.92
N THR A 259 3.68 3.36 -5.23
CA THR A 259 3.85 3.44 -3.77
C THR A 259 4.35 4.82 -3.37
N MET A 260 5.25 5.43 -4.13
CA MET A 260 5.77 6.78 -3.93
C MET A 260 4.69 7.84 -4.18
N GLY A 261 3.88 7.68 -5.22
CA GLY A 261 2.76 8.57 -5.52
C GLY A 261 1.71 8.52 -4.41
N PHE A 262 1.36 7.31 -3.98
CA PHE A 262 0.48 7.11 -2.83
C PHE A 262 1.08 7.67 -1.54
N LEU A 263 2.32 7.31 -1.18
CA LEU A 263 2.99 7.80 0.03
C LEU A 263 3.16 9.31 0.02
N LYS A 264 3.54 9.92 -1.10
CA LYS A 264 3.64 11.39 -1.22
C LYS A 264 2.27 12.04 -1.01
N GLY A 265 1.20 11.54 -1.63
CA GLY A 265 -0.14 12.07 -1.42
C GLY A 265 -0.68 11.85 0.00
N TYR A 266 -0.20 10.81 0.68
CA TYR A 266 -0.76 10.35 1.95
C TYR A 266 0.01 10.84 3.20
N HIS A 267 1.34 11.00 3.13
CA HIS A 267 2.18 11.46 4.24
C HIS A 267 2.28 12.99 4.36
N LEU A 268 1.89 13.76 3.35
CA LEU A 268 1.93 15.23 3.36
C LEU A 268 0.86 15.89 4.24
N ILE A 269 0.06 15.12 4.99
CA ILE A 269 -1.11 15.61 5.71
C ILE A 269 -0.72 16.48 6.92
N GLU A 270 0.39 16.18 7.60
CA GLU A 270 0.84 16.97 8.76
C GLU A 270 2.38 17.02 8.78
N THR A 271 2.93 18.19 8.43
CA THR A 271 4.25 18.69 8.84
C THR A 271 5.28 17.63 9.25
N THR A 272 6.11 17.19 8.32
CA THR A 272 7.45 16.72 8.68
C THR A 272 8.37 17.10 7.54
N ASP A 273 9.31 18.01 7.82
CA ASP A 273 10.44 18.36 6.97
C ASP A 273 11.35 17.14 6.81
N VAL A 274 10.87 16.10 6.12
CA VAL A 274 11.72 15.00 5.71
C VAL A 274 12.50 15.51 4.52
N GLU A 275 13.76 15.87 4.74
CA GLU A 275 14.72 16.06 3.65
C GLU A 275 14.70 14.79 2.78
N ILE A 276 14.06 14.89 1.62
CA ILE A 276 13.96 13.78 0.69
C ILE A 276 15.36 13.52 0.17
N SER A 277 15.97 12.44 0.65
CA SER A 277 17.34 12.08 0.27
C SER A 277 17.45 11.94 -1.25
N MET A 278 18.44 12.61 -1.84
CA MET A 278 18.79 12.59 -3.27
C MET A 278 19.40 11.24 -3.71
N LYS A 279 18.95 10.11 -3.14
CA LYS A 279 19.40 8.76 -3.52
C LYS A 279 18.98 8.45 -4.96
N LYS A 280 19.77 7.68 -5.69
CA LYS A 280 19.56 7.42 -7.14
C LYS A 280 18.51 6.33 -7.40
N SER A 281 18.34 5.35 -6.50
CA SER A 281 17.35 4.28 -6.62
C SER A 281 16.02 4.68 -5.99
N MET A 282 14.96 4.33 -6.70
CA MET A 282 13.60 4.60 -6.26
C MET A 282 13.25 3.82 -4.99
N LEU A 283 13.83 2.63 -4.83
CA LEU A 283 13.62 1.78 -3.66
C LEU A 283 14.22 2.43 -2.39
N ALA A 284 15.44 2.96 -2.46
CA ALA A 284 16.04 3.65 -1.33
C ALA A 284 15.27 4.92 -0.91
N ARG A 285 14.73 5.68 -1.88
CA ARG A 285 13.87 6.84 -1.59
C ARG A 285 12.62 6.45 -0.80
N ILE A 286 12.01 5.30 -1.13
CA ILE A 286 10.87 4.78 -0.39
C ILE A 286 11.27 4.29 0.99
N ALA A 287 12.47 3.72 1.13
CA ALA A 287 13.04 3.36 2.44
C ALA A 287 12.98 4.54 3.39
N ASP A 288 13.53 5.66 2.94
CA ASP A 288 13.71 6.85 3.76
C ASP A 288 12.35 7.43 4.14
N LEU A 289 11.41 7.51 3.17
CA LEU A 289 10.04 7.91 3.43
C LEU A 289 9.32 7.01 4.43
N LEU A 290 9.59 5.71 4.46
CA LEU A 290 8.92 4.78 5.39
C LEU A 290 9.61 4.67 6.75
N SER A 291 10.92 4.94 6.85
CA SER A 291 11.69 4.74 8.09
C SER A 291 11.33 5.77 9.17
N SER A 292 10.91 6.97 8.77
CA SER A 292 10.60 8.08 9.69
C SER A 292 9.18 8.05 10.27
N HIS A 293 8.34 7.07 9.90
CA HIS A 293 6.89 7.11 10.15
C HIS A 293 6.35 6.08 11.16
N CYS A 294 7.14 5.66 12.16
CA CYS A 294 6.54 5.13 13.38
C CYS A 294 6.14 6.31 14.29
N THR A 295 5.12 7.06 13.89
CA THR A 295 4.61 8.18 14.70
C THR A 295 3.49 7.68 15.60
N ILE A 296 3.79 7.49 16.89
CA ILE A 296 2.75 7.31 17.92
C ILE A 296 2.05 8.66 18.07
N LEU A 297 0.95 8.85 17.37
CA LEU A 297 0.05 10.00 17.51
C LEU A 297 -1.19 9.55 18.28
N TYR A 298 -1.69 10.43 19.15
CA TYR A 298 -2.96 10.28 19.85
C TYR A 298 -4.01 11.08 19.07
N PRO A 299 -4.76 10.45 18.14
CA PRO A 299 -5.73 11.18 17.34
C PRO A 299 -6.87 11.68 18.22
N SER A 300 -7.05 13.00 18.28
CA SER A 300 -8.25 13.65 18.78
C SER A 300 -9.04 14.17 17.57
N PRO A 301 -10.33 13.85 17.39
CA PRO A 301 -11.22 13.04 18.25
C PRO A 301 -11.19 11.52 17.95
N SER A 302 -11.80 10.72 18.84
CA SER A 302 -11.82 9.24 18.82
C SER A 302 -12.39 8.61 17.54
N SER A 303 -13.19 9.34 16.76
CA SER A 303 -13.70 8.89 15.45
C SER A 303 -12.58 8.65 14.43
N LYS A 304 -11.45 9.34 14.57
CA LYS A 304 -10.27 9.21 13.67
C LYS A 304 -9.29 8.12 14.08
N GLU A 305 -9.44 7.55 15.28
CA GLU A 305 -8.55 6.50 15.79
C GLU A 305 -8.50 5.28 14.87
N ARG A 306 -9.66 4.86 14.35
CA ARG A 306 -9.76 3.73 13.40
C ARG A 306 -9.01 3.99 12.09
N THR A 307 -9.11 5.19 11.54
CA THR A 307 -8.42 5.58 10.30
C THR A 307 -6.91 5.67 10.53
N HIS A 308 -6.50 6.20 11.69
CA HIS A 308 -5.10 6.29 12.09
C HIS A 308 -4.46 4.90 12.30
N LEU A 309 -5.11 4.01 13.04
CA LEU A 309 -4.62 2.63 13.23
C LEU A 309 -4.56 1.86 11.91
N ALA A 310 -5.52 2.08 11.00
CA ALA A 310 -5.48 1.51 9.65
C ALA A 310 -4.31 2.04 8.81
N ARG A 311 -3.96 3.33 8.97
CA ARG A 311 -2.75 3.92 8.39
C ARG A 311 -1.48 3.26 8.92
N GLU A 312 -1.30 3.19 10.24
CA GLU A 312 -0.10 2.60 10.86
C GLU A 312 0.12 1.16 10.40
N ARG A 313 -0.94 0.36 10.39
CA ARG A 313 -0.91 -1.01 9.87
C ARG A 313 -0.47 -1.06 8.41
N SER A 314 -0.85 -0.09 7.61
CA SER A 314 -0.50 0.01 6.20
C SER A 314 0.99 0.38 6.05
N VAL A 315 1.48 1.40 6.74
CA VAL A 315 2.90 1.80 6.76
C VAL A 315 3.80 0.63 7.17
N LEU A 316 3.49 -0.06 8.28
CA LEU A 316 4.19 -1.28 8.70
C LEU A 316 4.14 -2.39 7.64
N GLY A 317 3.02 -2.50 6.92
CA GLY A 317 2.86 -3.41 5.78
C GLY A 317 3.81 -3.11 4.62
N ALA A 318 4.04 -1.84 4.30
CA ALA A 318 5.04 -1.45 3.31
C ALA A 318 6.46 -1.71 3.78
N GLN A 319 6.82 -1.37 5.02
CA GLN A 319 8.15 -1.67 5.58
C GLN A 319 8.47 -3.16 5.46
N ARG A 320 7.49 -4.04 5.78
CA ARG A 320 7.62 -5.50 5.60
C ARG A 320 7.81 -5.90 4.14
N THR A 321 7.06 -5.29 3.23
CA THR A 321 7.17 -5.58 1.78
C THR A 321 8.52 -5.15 1.23
N MET A 322 9.01 -4.02 1.69
CA MET A 322 10.31 -3.49 1.34
C MET A 322 11.47 -4.37 1.87
N ALA A 323 11.39 -4.82 3.13
CA ALA A 323 12.31 -5.82 3.66
C ALA A 323 12.27 -7.11 2.83
N ALA A 324 11.09 -7.52 2.34
CA ALA A 324 10.98 -8.67 1.43
C ALA A 324 11.69 -8.42 0.09
N CYS A 325 11.58 -7.22 -0.50
CA CYS A 325 12.32 -6.83 -1.71
C CYS A 325 13.84 -6.92 -1.48
N TYR A 326 14.35 -6.40 -0.37
CA TYR A 326 15.78 -6.53 -0.07
C TYR A 326 16.20 -8.01 0.06
N ARG A 327 15.41 -8.84 0.75
CA ARG A 327 15.69 -10.29 0.82
C ARG A 327 15.72 -10.97 -0.54
N THR A 328 14.88 -10.56 -1.50
CA THR A 328 14.93 -11.12 -2.87
C THR A 328 16.17 -10.66 -3.62
N ILE A 329 16.56 -9.39 -3.46
CA ILE A 329 17.79 -8.82 -4.02
C ILE A 329 19.03 -9.57 -3.47
N TYR A 330 19.09 -9.83 -2.16
CA TYR A 330 20.16 -10.63 -1.56
C TYR A 330 20.17 -12.09 -2.02
N ALA A 331 18.99 -12.70 -2.21
CA ALA A 331 18.88 -14.05 -2.76
C ALA A 331 19.47 -14.12 -4.18
N ARG A 332 19.18 -13.11 -5.02
CA ARG A 332 19.78 -12.95 -6.35
C ARG A 332 21.31 -12.86 -6.28
N ALA A 333 21.86 -11.98 -5.44
CA ALA A 333 23.31 -11.87 -5.26
C ALA A 333 23.95 -13.19 -4.80
N ARG A 334 23.30 -13.92 -3.88
CA ARG A 334 23.78 -15.23 -3.42
C ARG A 334 23.88 -16.25 -4.56
N THR A 335 22.91 -16.27 -5.48
CA THR A 335 22.98 -17.14 -6.66
C THR A 335 24.13 -16.75 -7.61
N GLY A 336 24.32 -15.45 -7.85
CA GLY A 336 25.42 -14.95 -8.67
C GLY A 336 26.81 -15.25 -8.08
N LEU A 337 26.99 -15.06 -6.77
CA LEU A 337 28.24 -15.41 -6.09
C LEU A 337 28.50 -16.92 -6.08
N ALA A 338 27.46 -17.74 -5.93
CA ALA A 338 27.59 -19.20 -6.02
C ALA A 338 28.06 -19.62 -7.43
N LEU A 339 27.47 -19.03 -8.48
CA LEU A 339 27.87 -19.23 -9.88
C LEU A 339 29.33 -18.86 -10.13
N ILE A 340 29.75 -17.66 -9.70
CA ILE A 340 31.14 -17.19 -9.84
C ILE A 340 32.10 -18.17 -9.18
N ARG A 341 31.81 -18.57 -7.93
CA ARG A 341 32.64 -19.53 -7.19
C ARG A 341 32.78 -20.85 -7.92
N THR A 342 31.66 -21.44 -8.35
CA THR A 342 31.67 -22.72 -9.06
C THR A 342 32.35 -22.61 -10.44
N GLY A 343 32.13 -21.52 -11.15
CA GLY A 343 32.75 -21.27 -12.44
C GLY A 343 34.27 -21.16 -12.34
N PHE A 344 34.77 -20.44 -11.33
CA PHE A 344 36.20 -20.33 -11.07
C PHE A 344 36.83 -21.69 -10.72
N SER A 345 36.18 -22.50 -9.87
CA SER A 345 36.66 -23.85 -9.53
C SER A 345 36.77 -24.78 -10.74
N PHE A 346 35.81 -24.73 -11.67
CA PHE A 346 35.86 -25.59 -12.87
C PHE A 346 36.82 -25.06 -13.93
N ALA A 347 36.90 -23.74 -14.12
CA ALA A 347 37.87 -23.15 -15.04
C ALA A 347 39.30 -23.41 -14.59
N SER A 348 39.61 -23.24 -13.30
CA SER A 348 40.95 -23.52 -12.77
C SER A 348 41.29 -25.01 -12.81
N LEU A 349 40.33 -25.89 -12.50
CA LEU A 349 40.54 -27.34 -12.57
C LEU A 349 40.79 -27.79 -14.01
N GLY A 350 40.01 -27.31 -14.99
CA GLY A 350 40.24 -27.65 -16.39
C GLY A 350 41.59 -27.16 -16.92
N LEU A 351 42.01 -25.94 -16.55
CA LEU A 351 43.35 -25.44 -16.88
C LEU A 351 44.46 -26.28 -16.24
N GLY A 352 44.30 -26.66 -14.98
CA GLY A 352 45.24 -27.53 -14.27
C GLY A 352 45.38 -28.91 -14.91
N LEU A 353 44.26 -29.50 -15.35
CA LEU A 353 44.26 -30.80 -16.04
C LEU A 353 44.90 -30.75 -17.41
N LEU A 354 44.65 -29.70 -18.20
CA LEU A 354 45.33 -29.48 -19.47
C LEU A 354 46.84 -29.32 -19.27
N HIS A 355 47.26 -28.56 -18.26
CA HIS A 355 48.68 -28.33 -18.00
C HIS A 355 49.39 -29.61 -17.52
N TYR A 356 48.76 -30.37 -16.61
CA TYR A 356 49.38 -31.55 -16.01
C TYR A 356 49.48 -32.75 -16.98
N PHE A 357 48.45 -33.02 -17.78
CA PHE A 357 48.38 -34.19 -18.65
C PHE A 357 48.75 -33.90 -20.12
N GLY A 358 48.87 -32.64 -20.53
CA GLY A 358 49.16 -32.25 -21.91
C GLY A 358 47.98 -32.46 -22.89
N LEU A 359 48.25 -32.29 -24.19
CA LEU A 359 47.26 -32.42 -25.26
C LEU A 359 47.04 -33.90 -25.64
N SER A 360 45.86 -34.41 -25.30
CA SER A 360 45.39 -35.76 -25.65
C SER A 360 43.98 -35.69 -26.25
N SER A 361 43.48 -36.79 -26.85
CA SER A 361 42.09 -36.88 -27.34
C SER A 361 41.06 -36.59 -26.22
N LEU A 362 41.43 -36.84 -24.96
CA LEU A 362 40.59 -36.58 -23.78
C LEU A 362 40.56 -35.11 -23.34
N SER A 363 41.43 -34.26 -23.91
CA SER A 363 41.50 -32.82 -23.59
C SER A 363 40.22 -32.07 -23.94
N VAL A 364 39.39 -32.64 -24.80
CA VAL A 364 38.05 -32.13 -25.15
C VAL A 364 37.20 -31.90 -23.89
N PHE A 365 37.26 -32.82 -22.91
CA PHE A 365 36.52 -32.67 -21.65
C PHE A 365 37.06 -31.52 -20.79
N ASP A 366 38.37 -31.27 -20.80
CA ASP A 366 38.98 -30.16 -20.05
C ASP A 366 38.62 -28.81 -20.69
N VAL A 367 38.61 -28.74 -22.03
CA VAL A 367 38.17 -27.54 -22.77
C VAL A 367 36.70 -27.23 -22.49
N ILE A 368 35.83 -28.25 -22.51
CA ILE A 368 34.41 -28.09 -22.13
C ILE A 368 34.29 -27.56 -20.70
N LEU A 369 35.10 -28.08 -19.77
CA LEU A 369 35.08 -27.65 -18.37
C LEU A 369 35.51 -26.18 -18.21
N ILE A 370 36.53 -25.75 -18.96
CA ILE A 370 37.00 -24.35 -18.97
C ILE A 370 35.93 -23.42 -19.53
N VAL A 371 35.37 -23.77 -20.70
CA VAL A 371 34.33 -22.95 -21.35
C VAL A 371 33.09 -22.86 -20.47
N ALA A 372 32.64 -23.98 -19.89
CA ALA A 372 31.53 -23.99 -18.94
C ALA A 372 31.84 -23.13 -17.70
N GLY A 373 33.05 -23.24 -17.14
CA GLY A 373 33.49 -22.44 -16.01
C GLY A 373 33.47 -20.94 -16.28
N ILE A 374 34.00 -20.51 -17.43
CA ILE A 374 33.98 -19.10 -17.87
C ILE A 374 32.54 -18.61 -18.04
N PHE A 375 31.68 -19.41 -18.69
CA PHE A 375 30.27 -19.05 -18.88
C PHE A 375 29.55 -18.86 -17.54
N MET A 376 29.80 -19.73 -16.55
CA MET A 376 29.25 -19.60 -15.19
C MET A 376 29.74 -18.34 -14.48
N VAL A 377 31.01 -17.94 -14.67
CA VAL A 377 31.54 -16.68 -14.10
C VAL A 377 30.85 -15.46 -14.72
N VAL A 378 30.77 -15.40 -16.06
CA VAL A 378 30.12 -14.30 -16.78
C VAL A 378 28.66 -14.18 -16.35
N ASP A 379 27.96 -15.31 -16.29
CA ASP A 379 26.58 -15.35 -15.84
C ASP A 379 26.44 -14.90 -14.38
N GLY A 380 27.26 -15.44 -13.49
CA GLY A 380 27.25 -15.02 -12.08
C GLY A 380 27.52 -13.53 -11.87
N LEU A 381 28.33 -12.90 -12.73
CA LEU A 381 28.52 -11.45 -12.75
C LEU A 381 27.26 -10.69 -13.20
N LEU A 382 26.57 -11.16 -14.25
CA LEU A 382 25.28 -10.59 -14.69
C LEU A 382 24.22 -10.66 -13.59
N TRP A 383 24.27 -11.71 -12.76
CA TRP A 383 23.43 -11.88 -11.58
C TRP A 383 23.79 -10.92 -10.44
N TYR A 384 25.07 -10.68 -10.20
CA TYR A 384 25.60 -9.93 -9.06
C TYR A 384 25.67 -8.41 -9.26
N ILE A 385 26.12 -7.93 -10.43
CA ILE A 385 26.39 -6.50 -10.69
C ILE A 385 25.16 -5.60 -10.42
N PRO A 386 23.93 -5.96 -10.84
CA PRO A 386 22.75 -5.14 -10.57
C PRO A 386 22.46 -4.96 -9.08
N VAL A 387 22.73 -6.00 -8.27
CA VAL A 387 22.50 -5.97 -6.82
C VAL A 387 23.46 -5.02 -6.12
N ARG A 388 24.72 -4.98 -6.55
CA ARG A 388 25.73 -4.11 -5.96
C ARG A 388 25.37 -2.62 -6.10
N LYS A 389 24.75 -2.23 -7.22
CA LYS A 389 24.27 -0.86 -7.45
C LYS A 389 23.16 -0.45 -6.47
N GLU A 390 22.26 -1.37 -6.13
CA GLU A 390 21.21 -1.14 -5.13
C GLU A 390 21.77 -1.12 -3.70
N GLN A 391 22.74 -1.99 -3.38
CA GLN A 391 23.34 -2.02 -2.03
C GLN A 391 24.08 -0.74 -1.65
N SER A 392 24.75 -0.08 -2.61
CA SER A 392 25.46 1.18 -2.35
C SER A 392 24.52 2.33 -1.96
N GLU A 393 23.20 2.13 -2.08
CA GLU A 393 22.20 3.17 -1.88
C GLU A 393 21.25 2.86 -0.73
N LEU A 394 21.42 1.72 -0.05
CA LEU A 394 20.72 1.42 1.18
C LEU A 394 20.96 2.55 2.21
N PRO A 395 19.91 3.09 2.87
CA PRO A 395 20.15 3.85 4.10
C PRO A 395 20.96 2.97 5.04
N SER A 396 22.09 3.51 5.54
CA SER A 396 22.72 2.99 6.74
C SER A 396 21.62 2.89 7.78
N CYS A 397 21.30 1.68 8.23
CA CYS A 397 20.38 1.50 9.34
C CYS A 397 20.91 2.40 10.46
N PRO A 398 20.14 3.39 10.96
CA PRO A 398 20.60 4.13 12.12
C PRO A 398 20.80 3.10 13.21
N MET A 399 22.06 2.87 13.57
CA MET A 399 22.38 2.07 14.74
C MET A 399 21.75 2.84 15.90
N PRO A 400 20.88 2.24 16.71
CA PRO A 400 20.45 2.88 17.93
C PRO A 400 21.71 3.20 18.73
N GLN A 401 21.93 4.49 19.01
CA GLN A 401 22.98 4.95 19.91
C GLN A 401 22.57 4.66 21.36
#